data_AF-A0A1J5N8R6-F1
#
_entry.id   AF-A0A1J5N8R6-F1
#
_cell.length_a   1.000
_cell.length_b   1.000
_cell.length_c   1.000
_cell.angle_alpha   90.00
_cell.angle_beta   90.00
_cell.angle_gamma   90.00
#
_symmetry.space_group_name_H-M   'P 1'
#
loop_
_entity.id
_entity.type
_entity.pdbx_description
1 polymer ?
#
loop_
_entity_poly.entity_id
_entity_poly.type
_entity_poly.pdbx_seq_one_letter_code
_entity_poly.pdbx_strand_id
1 'polypeptide(L)'
;MMAVETALSNWFLGVGVLGGIYGVLLSIWQGKLPNKRAIPDKAIYGALIPLGIYALGVAFTQTTIFVLLPVIVTGCVLAQLILVKAKHRLVAFNQLLPIIGVATSVLSLIIFGFSFMGHDSTLLLDQITPELYWFFAFLIVGLGLWLLPLFTNDEQSYTLLGVATFLVLISQILLYEVVVIIG
;
A
#
# COMPACT_ATOMS: atom_id res chain seq x y z
N MET A 1 16.00 -2.84 -2.99
CA MET A 1 16.14 -3.92 -2.00
C MET A 1 15.04 -4.98 -2.19
N MET A 2 13.75 -4.62 -2.29
CA MET A 2 12.66 -5.58 -2.61
C MET A 2 12.87 -6.51 -3.82
N ALA A 3 13.53 -6.04 -4.88
CA ALA A 3 13.77 -6.80 -6.11
C ALA A 3 14.97 -7.77 -6.05
N VAL A 4 15.91 -7.54 -5.15
CA VAL A 4 17.16 -8.30 -5.05
C VAL A 4 16.99 -9.52 -4.14
N GLU A 5 15.97 -9.50 -3.28
CA GLU A 5 15.66 -10.56 -2.31
C GLU A 5 14.61 -11.55 -2.80
N THR A 6 13.73 -11.12 -3.72
CA THR A 6 12.87 -12.05 -4.45
C THR A 6 13.70 -12.73 -5.54
N ALA A 7 13.66 -14.06 -5.64
CA ALA A 7 14.27 -14.85 -6.73
C ALA A 7 13.65 -14.60 -8.13
N LEU A 8 13.16 -13.39 -8.37
CA LEU A 8 12.54 -12.95 -9.61
C LEU A 8 13.62 -12.66 -10.66
N SER A 9 13.38 -13.16 -11.86
CA SER A 9 14.30 -12.99 -12.98
C SER A 9 14.45 -11.50 -13.37
N ASN A 10 15.64 -11.10 -13.80
CA ASN A 10 15.96 -9.71 -14.18
C ASN A 10 15.00 -9.12 -15.23
N TRP A 11 14.44 -9.94 -16.13
CA TRP A 11 13.45 -9.48 -17.10
C TRP A 11 12.16 -9.00 -16.43
N PHE A 12 11.77 -9.65 -15.33
CA PHE A 12 10.57 -9.35 -14.57
C PHE A 12 10.68 -8.01 -13.83
N LEU A 13 11.88 -7.72 -13.31
CA LEU A 13 12.23 -6.40 -12.78
C LEU A 13 12.16 -5.31 -13.86
N GLY A 14 12.62 -5.63 -15.07
CA GLY A 14 12.52 -4.73 -16.22
C GLY A 14 11.07 -4.33 -16.53
N VAL A 15 10.13 -5.27 -16.49
CA VAL A 15 8.69 -5.01 -16.70
C VAL A 15 8.14 -4.06 -15.63
N GLY A 16 8.48 -4.29 -14.35
CA GLY A 16 8.05 -3.42 -13.25
C GLY A 16 8.61 -2.00 -13.38
N VAL A 17 9.91 -1.86 -13.68
CA VAL A 17 10.57 -0.56 -13.86
C VAL A 17 9.98 0.21 -15.05
N LEU A 18 9.76 -0.46 -16.18
CA LEU A 18 9.15 0.16 -17.36
C LEU A 18 7.72 0.65 -17.07
N GLY A 19 6.91 -0.17 -16.40
CA GLY A 19 5.58 0.21 -15.96
C GLY A 19 5.60 1.41 -15.01
N GLY A 20 6.53 1.44 -14.06
CA GLY A 20 6.73 2.54 -13.12
C GLY A 20 7.13 3.84 -13.81
N ILE A 21 8.13 3.80 -14.71
CA ILE A 21 8.55 4.97 -15.50
C ILE A 21 7.38 5.50 -16.34
N TYR A 22 6.65 4.61 -17.01
CA TYR A 22 5.50 5.00 -17.81
C TYR A 22 4.41 5.64 -16.95
N GLY A 23 4.15 5.11 -15.75
CA GLY A 23 3.23 5.71 -14.77
C GLY A 23 3.65 7.13 -14.33
N VAL A 24 4.95 7.36 -14.08
CA VAL A 24 5.47 8.69 -13.76
C VAL A 24 5.29 9.65 -14.94
N LEU A 25 5.60 9.20 -16.17
CA LEU A 25 5.39 10.00 -17.37
C LEU A 25 3.91 10.37 -17.56
N LEU A 26 2.99 9.42 -17.33
CA LEU A 26 1.55 9.70 -17.33
C LEU A 26 1.18 10.73 -16.27
N SER A 27 1.72 10.65 -15.05
CA SER A 27 1.46 11.63 -13.99
C SER A 27 1.95 13.04 -14.38
N ILE A 28 3.11 13.15 -15.03
CA ILE A 28 3.63 14.44 -15.53
C ILE A 28 2.74 14.96 -16.66
N TRP A 29 2.34 14.09 -17.58
CA TRP A 29 1.48 14.46 -18.70
C TRP A 29 0.11 14.94 -18.21
N GLN A 30 -0.48 14.23 -17.24
CA GLN A 30 -1.74 14.62 -16.60
C GLN A 30 -1.65 16.00 -15.96
N GLY A 31 -0.51 16.33 -15.34
CA GLY A 31 -0.27 17.65 -14.75
C GLY A 31 -0.16 18.79 -15.77
N LYS A 32 0.15 18.48 -17.04
CA LYS A 32 0.28 19.46 -18.13
C LYS A 32 -0.99 19.61 -18.97
N LEU A 33 -2.03 18.80 -18.75
CA LEU A 33 -3.25 18.86 -19.55
C LEU A 33 -4.10 20.08 -19.18
N PRO A 34 -4.35 21.02 -20.11
CA PRO A 34 -5.24 22.16 -19.87
C PRO A 34 -6.70 21.70 -19.75
N ASN A 35 -7.47 22.36 -18.88
CA ASN A 35 -8.91 22.17 -18.69
C ASN A 35 -9.38 20.80 -18.17
N LYS A 36 -8.62 20.14 -17.28
CA LYS A 36 -9.05 18.89 -16.61
C LYS A 36 -9.46 17.78 -17.60
N ARG A 37 -8.85 17.72 -18.78
CA ARG A 37 -9.10 16.65 -19.75
C ARG A 37 -8.57 15.32 -19.19
N ALA A 38 -9.37 14.28 -19.31
CA ALA A 38 -8.94 12.93 -18.96
C ALA A 38 -7.85 12.46 -19.92
N ILE A 39 -6.90 11.70 -19.38
CA ILE A 39 -5.91 10.97 -20.18
C ILE A 39 -6.68 9.97 -21.05
N PRO A 40 -6.32 9.79 -22.34
CA PRO A 40 -6.96 8.77 -23.17
C PRO A 40 -6.80 7.39 -22.54
N ASP A 41 -7.91 6.65 -22.44
CA ASP A 41 -7.97 5.32 -21.77
C ASP A 41 -6.88 4.36 -22.26
N LYS A 42 -6.55 4.43 -23.56
CA LYS A 42 -5.50 3.61 -24.18
C LYS A 42 -4.10 3.83 -23.57
N ALA A 43 -3.79 5.05 -23.15
CA ALA A 43 -2.50 5.36 -22.54
C ALA A 43 -2.41 4.81 -21.11
N ILE A 44 -3.53 4.71 -20.38
CA ILE A 44 -3.53 4.15 -19.02
C ILE A 44 -3.08 2.68 -19.02
N TYR A 45 -3.48 1.91 -20.03
CA TYR A 45 -3.07 0.51 -20.17
C TYR A 45 -1.54 0.34 -20.32
N GLY A 46 -0.83 1.36 -20.81
CA GLY A 46 0.63 1.34 -20.92
C GLY A 46 1.36 1.26 -19.58
N ALA A 47 0.78 1.80 -18.50
CA ALA A 47 1.27 1.60 -17.13
C ALA A 47 0.59 0.40 -16.47
N LEU A 48 -0.72 0.24 -16.67
CA LEU A 48 -1.52 -0.76 -15.97
C LEU A 48 -1.09 -2.19 -16.28
N ILE A 49 -0.86 -2.52 -17.56
CA ILE A 49 -0.55 -3.90 -17.98
C ILE A 49 0.82 -4.35 -17.43
N PRO A 50 1.93 -3.59 -17.61
CA PRO A 50 3.22 -3.99 -17.06
C PRO A 50 3.21 -4.08 -15.54
N LEU A 51 2.59 -3.11 -14.85
CA LEU A 51 2.50 -3.12 -13.39
C LEU A 51 1.60 -4.26 -12.88
N GLY A 52 0.52 -4.58 -13.59
CA GLY A 52 -0.35 -5.71 -13.27
C GLY A 52 0.37 -7.06 -13.41
N ILE A 53 1.14 -7.25 -14.49
CA ILE A 53 1.96 -8.44 -14.68
C ILE A 53 3.01 -8.53 -13.58
N TYR A 54 3.67 -7.41 -13.25
CA TYR A 54 4.65 -7.34 -12.16
C TYR A 54 4.03 -7.72 -10.81
N ALA A 55 2.88 -7.13 -10.46
CA ALA A 55 2.17 -7.42 -9.23
C ALA A 55 1.76 -8.90 -9.13
N LEU A 56 1.27 -9.50 -10.22
CA LEU A 56 0.90 -10.92 -10.25
C LEU A 56 2.10 -11.84 -10.06
N GLY A 57 3.22 -11.61 -10.76
CA GLY A 57 4.40 -12.48 -10.56
C GLY A 57 5.07 -12.28 -9.20
N VAL A 58 5.00 -11.09 -8.59
CA VAL A 58 5.34 -10.93 -7.17
C VAL A 58 4.40 -11.80 -6.33
N ALA A 59 3.08 -11.72 -6.53
CA ALA A 59 2.11 -12.53 -5.77
C ALA A 59 2.37 -14.05 -5.86
N PHE A 60 2.83 -14.56 -7.01
CA PHE A 60 3.15 -15.98 -7.20
C PHE A 60 4.51 -16.41 -6.64
N THR A 61 5.40 -15.47 -6.33
CA THR A 61 6.75 -15.78 -5.80
C THR A 61 6.87 -15.57 -4.31
N GLN A 62 5.93 -14.85 -3.68
CA GLN A 62 5.89 -14.71 -2.24
C GLN A 62 5.50 -16.05 -1.60
N THR A 63 6.33 -16.52 -0.67
CA THR A 63 6.08 -17.72 0.14
C THR A 63 4.89 -17.54 1.07
N THR A 64 4.56 -16.29 1.42
CA THR A 64 3.47 -15.97 2.32
C THR A 64 2.47 -15.01 1.68
N ILE A 65 1.18 -15.34 1.84
CA ILE A 65 0.07 -14.45 1.47
C ILE A 65 0.10 -13.13 2.25
N PHE A 66 0.88 -13.08 3.34
CA PHE A 66 1.00 -11.96 4.27
C PHE A 66 1.49 -10.67 3.60
N VAL A 67 2.24 -10.77 2.50
CA VAL A 67 2.75 -9.60 1.77
C VAL A 67 1.66 -8.90 0.96
N LEU A 68 0.56 -9.59 0.61
CA LEU A 68 -0.48 -9.03 -0.26
C LEU A 68 -1.47 -8.11 0.45
N LEU A 69 -1.81 -8.39 1.70
CA LEU A 69 -2.76 -7.57 2.45
C LEU A 69 -2.24 -6.16 2.76
N PRO A 70 -0.97 -5.96 3.16
CA PRO A 70 -0.31 -4.65 3.24
C PRO A 70 -0.41 -3.80 1.95
N VAL A 71 -0.29 -4.46 0.79
CA VAL A 71 -0.41 -3.80 -0.51
C VAL A 71 -1.84 -3.30 -0.74
N ILE A 72 -2.85 -4.05 -0.28
CA ILE A 72 -4.25 -3.61 -0.37
C ILE A 72 -4.48 -2.39 0.54
N VAL A 73 -3.99 -2.42 1.79
CA VAL A 73 -4.14 -1.31 2.74
C VAL A 73 -3.51 -0.03 2.16
N THR A 74 -2.25 -0.09 1.72
CA THR A 74 -1.55 1.06 1.12
C THR A 74 -2.20 1.52 -0.17
N GLY A 75 -2.65 0.58 -1.01
CA GLY A 75 -3.41 0.87 -2.22
C GLY A 75 -4.71 1.62 -1.95
N CYS A 76 -5.47 1.25 -0.93
CA CYS A 76 -6.71 1.94 -0.56
C CYS A 76 -6.47 3.39 -0.11
N VAL A 77 -5.50 3.63 0.77
CA VAL A 77 -5.17 4.99 1.25
C VAL A 77 -4.68 5.86 0.09
N LEU A 78 -3.79 5.31 -0.75
CA LEU A 78 -3.24 6.02 -1.91
C LEU A 78 -4.31 6.31 -2.96
N ALA A 79 -5.20 5.35 -3.24
CA ALA A 79 -6.34 5.56 -4.13
C ALA A 79 -7.24 6.68 -3.63
N GLN A 80 -7.53 6.73 -2.33
CA GLN A 80 -8.32 7.79 -1.74
C GLN A 80 -7.64 9.16 -1.84
N LEU A 81 -6.32 9.22 -1.60
CA LEU A 81 -5.55 10.44 -1.78
C LEU A 81 -5.65 10.97 -3.22
N ILE A 82 -5.53 10.10 -4.21
CA ILE A 82 -5.68 10.47 -5.63
C ILE A 82 -7.09 10.97 -5.92
N LEU A 83 -8.12 10.28 -5.42
CA LEU A 83 -9.53 10.66 -5.63
C LEU A 83 -9.87 12.00 -4.98
N VAL A 84 -9.37 12.26 -3.79
CA VAL A 84 -9.56 13.55 -3.09
C VAL A 84 -8.82 14.67 -3.82
N LYS A 85 -7.58 14.44 -4.25
CA LYS A 85 -6.81 15.40 -5.07
C LYS A 85 -7.52 15.71 -6.39
N ALA A 86 -8.18 14.72 -6.99
CA ALA A 86 -8.92 14.85 -8.24
C ALA A 86 -10.30 15.54 -8.08
N LYS A 87 -10.73 15.86 -6.85
CA LYS A 87 -12.08 16.38 -6.54
C LYS A 87 -13.18 15.49 -7.12
N HIS A 88 -13.09 14.18 -6.86
CA HIS A 88 -14.09 13.21 -7.30
C HIS A 88 -15.49 13.55 -6.75
N ARG A 89 -16.54 13.20 -7.51
CA ARG A 89 -17.94 13.50 -7.16
C ARG A 89 -18.60 12.42 -6.29
N LEU A 90 -17.99 11.24 -6.20
CA LEU A 90 -18.59 10.06 -5.58
C LEU A 90 -18.19 9.94 -4.10
N VAL A 91 -18.95 10.60 -3.23
CA VAL A 91 -18.73 10.65 -1.78
C VAL A 91 -18.67 9.26 -1.14
N ALA A 92 -19.32 8.25 -1.73
CA ALA A 92 -19.29 6.87 -1.25
C ALA A 92 -17.86 6.29 -1.13
N PHE A 93 -16.93 6.66 -2.01
CA PHE A 93 -15.55 6.20 -1.93
C PHE A 93 -14.81 6.73 -0.69
N ASN A 94 -15.22 7.90 -0.16
CA ASN A 94 -14.62 8.45 1.05
C ASN A 94 -14.93 7.62 2.30
N GLN A 95 -15.98 6.81 2.26
CA GLN A 95 -16.36 5.89 3.34
C GLN A 95 -15.88 4.47 3.06
N LEU A 96 -16.04 4.01 1.82
CA LEU A 96 -15.77 2.63 1.43
C LEU A 96 -14.27 2.30 1.49
N LEU A 97 -13.40 3.21 1.02
CA LEU A 97 -11.95 2.98 1.00
C LEU A 97 -11.33 2.88 2.41
N PRO A 98 -11.64 3.78 3.37
CA PRO A 98 -11.18 3.63 4.75
C PRO A 98 -11.71 2.35 5.40
N ILE A 99 -12.98 2.01 5.20
CA ILE A 99 -13.58 0.81 5.80
C ILE A 99 -12.88 -0.45 5.29
N ILE A 100 -12.65 -0.57 3.98
CA ILE A 100 -11.91 -1.70 3.41
C ILE A 100 -10.49 -1.72 3.96
N GLY A 101 -9.79 -0.59 3.97
CA GLY A 101 -8.41 -0.52 4.46
C GLY A 101 -8.25 -0.88 5.94
N VAL A 102 -9.21 -0.50 6.78
CA VAL A 102 -9.23 -0.91 8.20
C VAL A 102 -9.53 -2.40 8.31
N ALA A 103 -10.54 -2.90 7.60
CA ALA A 103 -10.90 -4.31 7.63
C ALA A 103 -9.73 -5.21 7.18
N THR A 104 -9.02 -4.81 6.12
CA THR A 104 -7.82 -5.52 5.66
C THR A 104 -6.65 -5.38 6.63
N SER A 105 -6.47 -4.22 7.26
CA SER A 105 -5.44 -4.05 8.31
C SER A 105 -5.69 -4.97 9.51
N VAL A 106 -6.95 -5.04 9.98
CA VAL A 106 -7.34 -5.94 11.07
C VAL A 106 -7.12 -7.40 10.69
N LEU A 107 -7.52 -7.78 9.47
CA LEU A 107 -7.30 -9.13 8.96
C LEU A 107 -5.81 -9.47 8.86
N SER A 108 -4.95 -8.54 8.40
CA SER A 108 -3.50 -8.70 8.42
C SER A 108 -2.96 -8.96 9.81
N LEU A 109 -3.41 -8.21 10.82
CA LEU A 109 -2.97 -8.37 12.20
C LEU A 109 -3.39 -9.72 12.80
N ILE A 110 -4.62 -10.15 12.54
CA ILE A 110 -5.12 -11.45 12.99
C ILE A 110 -4.25 -12.57 12.40
N ILE A 111 -4.05 -12.53 11.09
CA ILE A 111 -3.26 -13.52 10.38
C ILE A 111 -1.79 -13.50 10.86
N PHE A 112 -1.21 -12.33 11.03
CA PHE A 112 0.13 -12.15 11.58
C PHE A 112 0.26 -12.79 12.98
N GLY A 113 -0.74 -12.62 13.85
CA GLY A 113 -0.77 -13.28 15.16
C GLY A 113 -0.76 -14.81 15.08
N PHE A 114 -1.47 -15.39 14.09
CA PHE A 114 -1.45 -16.83 13.86
C PHE A 114 -0.06 -17.34 13.42
N SER A 115 0.75 -16.53 12.72
CA SER A 115 2.09 -16.93 12.26
C SER A 115 3.06 -17.25 13.39
N PHE A 116 2.82 -16.73 14.60
CA PHE A 116 3.63 -17.05 15.79
C PHE A 116 3.22 -18.35 16.48
N MET A 117 2.06 -18.93 16.14
CA MET A 117 1.61 -20.19 16.75
C MET A 117 2.49 -21.35 16.26
N GLY A 118 3.48 -21.73 17.07
CA GLY A 118 4.37 -22.86 16.80
C GLY A 118 5.86 -22.55 16.83
N HIS A 119 6.25 -21.28 17.00
CA HIS A 119 7.65 -20.86 17.11
C HIS A 119 8.08 -20.68 18.58
N ASP A 120 9.33 -21.05 18.88
CA ASP A 120 9.89 -20.89 20.23
C ASP A 120 10.06 -19.40 20.55
N SER A 121 9.30 -18.95 21.55
CA SER A 121 8.83 -17.56 21.63
C SER A 121 9.88 -16.55 22.08
N THR A 122 10.87 -16.93 22.87
CA THR A 122 11.72 -15.96 23.60
C THR A 122 12.79 -15.29 22.72
N LEU A 123 13.53 -16.06 21.92
CA LEU A 123 14.59 -15.51 21.05
C LEU A 123 14.03 -14.75 19.83
N LEU A 124 12.91 -15.21 19.26
CA LEU A 124 12.25 -14.53 18.14
C LEU A 124 11.57 -13.23 18.58
N LEU A 125 10.95 -13.21 19.77
CA LEU A 125 10.35 -11.98 20.30
C LEU A 125 11.41 -10.90 20.49
N ASP A 126 12.56 -11.20 21.09
CA ASP A 126 13.61 -10.18 21.32
C ASP A 126 14.12 -9.54 20.02
N GLN A 127 14.15 -10.29 18.91
CA GLN A 127 14.59 -9.78 17.62
C GLN A 127 13.53 -8.91 16.92
N ILE A 128 12.25 -9.27 17.07
CA ILE A 128 11.12 -8.66 16.34
C ILE A 128 10.53 -7.45 17.09
N THR A 129 10.61 -7.45 18.42
CA THR A 129 9.96 -6.47 19.31
C THR A 129 10.17 -5.00 18.91
N PRO A 130 11.40 -4.51 18.60
CA PRO A 130 11.58 -3.10 18.28
C PRO A 130 10.85 -2.67 17.00
N GLU A 131 10.93 -3.46 15.92
CA GLU A 131 10.24 -3.17 14.66
C GLU A 131 8.73 -3.31 14.81
N LEU A 132 8.28 -4.27 15.62
CA LEU A 132 6.86 -4.49 15.88
C LEU A 132 6.22 -3.30 16.60
N TYR A 133 6.92 -2.68 17.57
CA TYR A 133 6.41 -1.47 18.23
C TYR A 133 6.29 -0.28 17.28
N TRP A 134 7.30 -0.07 16.43
CA TRP A 134 7.23 0.99 15.42
C TRP A 134 6.15 0.72 14.39
N PHE A 135 6.00 -0.52 13.94
CA PHE A 135 4.91 -0.95 13.07
C PHE A 135 3.55 -0.55 13.65
N PHE A 136 3.27 -0.95 14.89
CA PHE A 136 2.00 -0.62 15.56
C PHE A 136 1.82 0.89 15.74
N ALA A 137 2.86 1.61 16.15
CA ALA A 137 2.81 3.06 16.33
C ALA A 137 2.44 3.78 15.02
N PHE A 138 3.15 3.48 13.93
CA PHE A 138 2.89 4.09 12.63
C PHE A 138 1.54 3.66 12.04
N LEU A 139 1.15 2.40 12.21
CA LEU A 139 -0.14 1.91 11.74
C LEU A 139 -1.30 2.60 12.46
N ILE A 140 -1.27 2.68 13.79
CA ILE A 140 -2.34 3.29 14.59
C ILE A 140 -2.45 4.79 14.29
N VAL A 141 -1.32 5.51 14.27
CA VAL A 141 -1.35 6.96 13.96
C VAL A 141 -1.79 7.18 12.50
N GLY A 142 -1.30 6.38 11.56
CA GLY A 142 -1.67 6.46 10.15
C GLY A 142 -3.16 6.20 9.92
N LEU A 143 -3.71 5.12 10.47
CA LEU A 143 -5.13 4.81 10.40
C LEU A 143 -5.98 5.84 11.14
N GLY A 144 -5.54 6.32 12.31
CA GLY A 144 -6.23 7.35 13.08
C GLY A 144 -6.38 8.65 12.29
N LEU A 145 -5.28 9.12 11.68
CA LEU A 145 -5.33 10.28 10.79
C LEU A 145 -6.20 10.01 9.57
N TRP A 146 -6.13 8.82 8.97
CA TRP A 146 -6.93 8.48 7.80
C TRP A 146 -8.44 8.48 8.08
N LEU A 147 -8.84 7.99 9.25
CA LEU A 147 -10.24 7.89 9.68
C LEU A 147 -10.79 9.19 10.29
N LEU A 148 -9.93 10.11 10.73
CA LEU A 148 -10.34 11.34 11.41
C LEU A 148 -11.45 12.11 10.68
N PRO A 149 -11.36 12.36 9.34
CA PRO A 149 -12.41 13.08 8.62
C PRO A 149 -13.77 12.36 8.60
N LEU A 150 -13.78 11.03 8.77
CA LEU A 150 -15.01 10.24 8.80
C LEU A 150 -15.80 10.48 10.10
N PHE A 151 -15.10 10.82 11.19
CA PHE A 151 -15.73 11.12 12.48
C PHE A 151 -16.09 12.59 12.64
N THR A 152 -15.32 13.51 12.05
CA THR A 152 -15.59 14.95 12.16
C THR A 152 -16.55 15.48 11.09
N ASN A 153 -16.92 14.67 10.08
CA ASN A 153 -17.71 15.08 8.92
C ASN A 153 -17.07 16.24 8.12
N ASP A 154 -15.78 16.47 8.30
CA ASP A 154 -15.04 17.50 7.57
C ASP A 154 -14.71 17.04 6.15
N GLU A 155 -14.49 18.00 5.26
CA GLU A 155 -13.91 17.70 3.95
C GLU A 155 -12.53 17.06 4.10
N GLN A 156 -12.29 15.98 3.37
CA GLN A 156 -11.00 15.30 3.42
C GLN A 156 -9.88 16.19 2.87
N SER A 157 -8.95 16.56 3.75
CA SER A 157 -7.74 17.28 3.38
C SER A 157 -6.74 16.34 2.70
N TYR A 158 -6.29 16.71 1.50
CA TYR A 158 -5.26 15.98 0.77
C TYR A 158 -3.92 15.94 1.52
N THR A 159 -3.61 16.95 2.33
CA THR A 159 -2.39 17.00 3.13
C THR A 159 -2.41 15.95 4.23
N LEU A 160 -3.55 15.85 4.94
CA LEU A 160 -3.74 14.89 6.02
C LEU A 160 -3.75 13.45 5.50
N LEU A 161 -4.40 13.21 4.35
CA LEU A 161 -4.32 11.94 3.63
C LEU A 161 -2.89 11.63 3.17
N GLY A 162 -2.11 12.64 2.76
CA GLY A 162 -0.71 12.45 2.36
C GLY A 162 0.15 11.95 3.51
N VAL A 163 0.00 12.57 4.69
CA VAL A 163 0.68 12.13 5.91
C VAL A 163 0.23 10.72 6.30
N ALA A 164 -1.09 10.45 6.29
CA ALA A 164 -1.62 9.12 6.58
C ALA A 164 -1.08 8.05 5.62
N THR A 165 -1.01 8.35 4.32
CA THR A 165 -0.44 7.45 3.30
C THR A 165 1.02 7.12 3.63
N PHE A 166 1.83 8.12 3.99
CA PHE A 166 3.23 7.91 4.34
C PHE A 166 3.40 7.04 5.59
N LEU A 167 2.63 7.32 6.66
CA LEU A 167 2.71 6.56 7.90
C LEU A 167 2.28 5.09 7.70
N VAL A 168 1.20 4.88 6.95
CA VAL A 168 0.74 3.53 6.61
C VAL A 168 1.76 2.79 5.74
N LEU A 169 2.43 3.48 4.81
CA LEU A 169 3.48 2.86 3.97
C LEU A 169 4.69 2.46 4.82
N ILE A 170 5.16 3.34 5.71
CA ILE A 170 6.24 3.03 6.67
C ILE A 170 5.86 1.81 7.51
N SER A 171 4.63 1.75 8.04
CA SER A 171 4.20 0.60 8.82
C SER A 171 4.24 -0.69 8.00
N GLN A 172 3.83 -0.67 6.72
CA GLN A 172 3.88 -1.87 5.89
C GLN A 172 5.31 -2.34 5.60
N ILE A 173 6.28 -1.42 5.49
CA ILE A 173 7.70 -1.78 5.34
C ILE A 173 8.19 -2.52 6.58
N LEU A 174 7.92 -1.97 7.77
CA LEU A 174 8.30 -2.59 9.05
C LEU A 174 7.64 -3.96 9.23
N LEU A 175 6.38 -4.12 8.82
CA LEU A 175 5.71 -5.42 8.87
C LEU A 175 6.38 -6.45 7.96
N TYR A 176 6.85 -6.04 6.78
CA TYR A 176 7.57 -6.92 5.87
C TYR A 176 8.90 -7.40 6.48
N GLU A 177 9.68 -6.50 7.08
CA GLU A 177 10.93 -6.84 7.78
C GLU A 177 10.69 -7.90 8.86
N VAL A 178 9.64 -7.71 9.67
CA VAL A 178 9.25 -8.68 10.70
C VAL A 178 8.84 -10.04 10.09
N VAL A 179 8.07 -10.06 8.99
CA VAL A 179 7.67 -11.30 8.33
C VAL A 179 8.87 -12.05 7.76
N VAL A 180 9.87 -11.33 7.23
CA VAL A 180 11.12 -11.92 6.72
C VAL A 180 11.97 -12.51 7.85
N ILE A 181 11.93 -11.95 9.07
CA ILE A 181 12.63 -12.51 10.23
C ILE A 181 11.97 -13.82 10.71
N ILE A 182 10.64 -13.94 10.58
CA ILE A 182 9.87 -15.11 11.03
C ILE A 182 9.96 -16.29 10.06
N GLY A 183 9.97 -16.03 8.75
CA GLY A 183 9.93 -17.04 7.68
C GLY A 183 11.30 -17.57 7.27
#